data_AF-M9YBK8-F1
#
_entry.id   AF-M9YBK8-F1
#
_cell.length_a   1.000
_cell.length_b   1.000
_cell.length_c   1.000
_cell.angle_alpha   90.00
_cell.angle_beta   90.00
_cell.angle_gamma   90.00
#
_symmetry.space_group_name_H-M   'P 1'
#
loop_
_entity.id
_entity.type
_entity.pdbx_description
1 polymer ?
#
loop_
_entity_poly.entity_id
_entity_poly.type
_entity_poly.pdbx_seq_one_letter_code
_entity_poly.pdbx_strand_id
1 'polypeptide(L)' 'MHPSLFDPISLGEPDLPQRIVMAPPRRADAIAFGRPFIANPDLPERFRRRAPLDTPDSSTFFGGAAEGYIDYPSLIG' A
#
# COMPACT_ATOMS: atom_id res chain seq x y z
N MET A 1 4.56 -33.39 -42.03
CA MET A 1 5.27 -32.16 -41.61
C MET A 1 5.87 -32.47 -40.24
N HIS A 2 7.20 -32.47 -40.10
CA HIS A 2 7.88 -32.91 -38.89
C HIS A 2 8.17 -31.68 -37.99
N PRO A 3 7.93 -31.75 -36.67
CA PRO A 3 8.25 -30.64 -35.77
C PRO A 3 9.76 -30.34 -35.77
N SER A 4 10.09 -29.06 -35.62
CA SER A 4 11.44 -28.52 -35.54
C SER A 4 12.00 -28.68 -34.14
N LEU A 5 13.32 -28.78 -34.03
CA LEU A 5 14.04 -28.76 -32.75
C LEU A 5 13.78 -27.49 -31.94
N PHE A 6 13.38 -26.40 -32.60
CA PHE A 6 13.12 -25.10 -31.99
C PHE A 6 11.64 -24.86 -31.69
N ASP A 7 10.76 -25.83 -31.93
CA ASP A 7 9.37 -25.72 -31.52
C ASP A 7 9.29 -25.87 -29.99
N PRO A 8 8.68 -24.92 -29.27
CA PRO A 8 8.60 -24.97 -27.82
C PRO A 8 7.77 -26.18 -27.37
N ILE A 9 8.38 -27.03 -26.56
CA ILE A 9 7.68 -28.18 -25.97
C ILE A 9 6.90 -27.67 -24.76
N SER A 10 5.58 -27.72 -24.83
CA SER A 10 4.72 -27.54 -23.66
C SER A 10 4.71 -28.83 -22.84
N LEU A 11 5.59 -28.91 -21.85
CA LEU A 11 5.44 -29.87 -20.76
C LEU A 11 4.32 -29.32 -19.88
N GLY A 12 3.19 -30.03 -19.79
CA GLY A 12 2.09 -29.63 -18.91
C GLY A 12 2.53 -29.49 -17.45
N GLU A 13 1.66 -28.94 -16.61
CA GLU A 13 1.92 -28.78 -15.17
C GLU A 13 2.35 -30.12 -14.54
N PRO A 14 3.58 -30.24 -14.00
CA PRO A 14 4.03 -31.49 -13.41
C PRO A 14 3.32 -31.73 -12.08
N ASP A 15 2.69 -32.89 -11.93
CA ASP A 15 2.07 -33.32 -10.67
C ASP A 15 3.15 -33.81 -9.69
N LEU A 16 3.84 -32.85 -9.06
CA LEU A 16 4.89 -33.15 -8.10
C LEU A 16 4.29 -33.26 -6.68
N PRO A 17 4.56 -34.36 -5.94
CA PRO A 17 4.04 -34.56 -4.59
C PRO A 17 4.54 -33.52 -3.57
N GLN A 18 5.52 -32.69 -3.96
CA GLN A 18 6.17 -31.67 -3.15
C GLN A 18 6.11 -30.28 -3.79
N ARG A 19 5.04 -30.01 -4.55
CA ARG A 19 4.72 -28.65 -5.01
C ARG A 19 4.43 -27.76 -3.81
N ILE A 20 5.43 -27.02 -3.34
CA ILE A 20 5.22 -25.92 -2.41
C ILE A 20 4.51 -24.82 -3.19
N VAL A 21 3.28 -24.51 -2.81
CA VAL A 21 2.58 -23.31 -3.32
C VAL A 21 3.39 -22.12 -2.85
N MET A 22 4.11 -21.48 -3.78
CA MET A 22 4.87 -20.29 -3.48
C MET A 22 3.86 -19.16 -3.21
N ALA A 23 3.72 -18.79 -1.94
CA ALA A 23 2.99 -17.59 -1.58
C ALA A 23 3.58 -16.41 -2.38
N PRO A 24 2.75 -15.52 -2.95
CA PRO A 24 3.26 -14.37 -3.68
C PRO A 24 4.22 -13.58 -2.79
N PRO A 25 5.31 -13.02 -3.34
CA PRO A 25 6.31 -12.32 -2.55
C PRO A 25 5.65 -11.19 -1.74
N ARG A 26 5.89 -11.17 -0.43
CA ARG A 26 5.50 -10.05 0.44
C ARG A 26 6.28 -8.82 -0.01
N ARG A 27 5.58 -7.82 -0.55
CA ARG A 27 6.23 -6.62 -1.15
C ARG A 27 6.77 -5.63 -0.12
N ALA A 28 6.21 -5.61 1.09
CA ALA A 28 6.65 -4.80 2.22
C ALA A 28 6.06 -5.32 3.54
N ASP A 29 6.75 -5.06 4.66
CA ASP A 29 6.28 -5.35 6.02
C ASP A 29 5.58 -4.14 6.67
N ALA A 30 5.90 -2.91 6.22
CA ALA A 30 5.32 -1.66 6.71
C ALA A 30 5.27 -0.60 5.61
N ILE A 31 4.39 0.39 5.77
CA ILE A 31 4.24 1.54 4.86
C ILE A 31 4.25 2.81 5.71
N ALA A 32 5.12 3.76 5.35
CA ALA A 32 5.14 5.09 5.95
C ALA A 32 4.30 6.05 5.11
N PHE A 33 3.49 6.88 5.76
CA PHE A 33 2.64 7.89 5.12
C PHE A 33 3.13 9.29 5.51
N GLY A 34 3.39 10.14 4.52
CA GLY A 34 3.75 11.55 4.73
C GLY A 34 2.50 12.44 4.75
N ARG A 35 2.16 13.03 3.60
CA ARG A 35 1.05 14.01 3.46
C ARG A 35 -0.28 13.59 4.11
N PRO A 36 -0.75 12.33 4.02
CA PRO A 36 -1.99 11.93 4.70
C PRO A 36 -1.93 12.11 6.22
N PHE A 37 -0.76 11.93 6.83
CA PHE A 37 -0.57 12.06 8.28
C PHE A 37 -0.52 13.53 8.73
N ILE A 38 -0.21 14.48 7.83
CA ILE A 38 -0.19 15.92 8.17
C ILE A 38 -1.58 16.38 8.60
N ALA A 39 -2.62 16.04 7.83
CA ALA A 39 -3.99 16.48 8.10
C ALA A 39 -4.83 15.52 8.93
N ASN A 40 -4.30 14.34 9.25
CA ASN A 40 -5.06 13.28 9.92
C ASN A 40 -4.22 12.74 11.07
N PRO A 41 -4.24 13.38 12.26
CA PRO A 41 -3.44 12.94 13.41
C PRO A 41 -3.80 11.51 13.86
N ASP A 42 -5.01 11.07 13.55
CA ASP A 42 -5.57 9.75 13.83
C ASP A 42 -5.68 8.86 12.57
N LEU A 43 -4.80 9.06 11.57
CA LEU A 43 -4.79 8.30 10.31
C LEU A 43 -4.96 6.77 10.47
N PRO A 44 -4.32 6.08 11.44
CA PRO A 44 -4.54 4.65 11.64
C PRO A 44 -5.99 4.29 12.00
N GLU A 45 -6.66 5.13 12.78
CA GLU A 45 -8.09 4.96 13.13
C GLU A 45 -8.96 5.15 11.89
N ARG A 46 -8.70 6.20 11.12
CA ARG A 46 -9.44 6.48 9.88
C ARG A 46 -9.33 5.32 8.90
N PHE A 47 -8.14 4.76 8.70
CA PHE A 47 -7.98 3.56 7.88
C PHE A 47 -8.74 2.36 8.43
N ARG A 48 -8.69 2.12 9.75
CA ARG A 48 -9.40 1.00 10.39
C ARG A 48 -10.91 1.10 10.19
N ARG A 49 -11.47 2.30 10.29
CA ARG A 49 -12.91 2.57 10.13
C ARG A 49 -13.33 2.81 8.68
N ARG A 50 -12.39 2.90 7.73
CA ARG A 50 -12.63 3.42 6.37
C ARG A 50 -13.31 4.80 6.40
N ALA A 51 -12.91 5.64 7.36
CA ALA A 51 -13.42 6.99 7.50
C ALA A 51 -12.83 7.91 6.42
N PRO A 52 -13.51 9.02 6.07
CA PRO A 52 -12.95 10.04 5.19
C PRO A 52 -11.63 10.59 5.73
N LEU A 53 -10.72 10.96 4.83
CA LEU A 53 -9.48 11.64 5.17
C LEU A 53 -9.62 13.13 4.88
N ASP A 54 -9.07 13.94 5.77
CA ASP A 54 -8.92 15.36 5.55
C ASP A 54 -7.78 15.64 4.56
N THR A 55 -7.96 16.67 3.75
CA THR A 55 -6.98 17.07 2.74
C THR A 55 -6.01 18.06 3.37
N PRO A 56 -4.70 17.80 3.31
CA PRO A 56 -3.70 18.70 3.88
C PRO A 56 -3.55 19.96 3.02
N ASP A 57 -3.49 21.12 3.67
CA ASP A 57 -3.17 22.38 3.01
C ASP A 57 -1.65 22.50 2.80
N SER A 58 -1.21 22.43 1.55
CA SER A 58 0.20 22.53 1.20
C SER A 58 0.85 23.88 1.52
N SER A 59 0.04 24.95 1.65
CA SER A 59 0.56 26.28 1.95
C SER A 59 1.13 26.40 3.37
N THR A 60 0.71 25.51 4.29
CA THR A 60 1.12 25.50 5.69
C THR A 60 2.17 24.43 6.02
N PHE A 61 2.70 23.70 5.02
CA PHE A 61 3.62 22.57 5.28
C PHE A 61 4.95 22.99 5.90
N PHE A 62 5.41 24.21 5.61
CA PHE A 62 6.74 24.67 5.98
C PHE A 62 6.66 26.07 6.59
N GLY A 63 7.20 26.22 7.80
CA GLY A 63 7.05 27.46 8.57
C GLY A 63 5.65 27.58 9.19
N GLY A 64 5.27 28.80 9.60
CA GLY A 64 3.99 29.05 10.25
C GLY A 64 4.01 28.84 11.77
N ALA A 65 2.82 28.71 12.35
CA ALA A 65 2.61 28.53 13.79
C ALA A 65 1.71 27.30 14.05
N ALA A 66 0.56 27.47 14.69
CA ALA A 66 -0.34 26.37 15.00
C ALA A 66 -1.17 25.90 13.79
N GLU A 67 -1.50 26.84 12.89
CA GLU A 67 -2.38 26.62 11.74
C GLU A 67 -1.79 25.62 10.75
N GLY A 68 -2.56 24.58 10.45
CA GLY A 68 -2.15 23.49 9.56
C GLY A 68 -1.01 22.64 10.11
N TYR A 69 -0.80 22.64 11.44
CA TYR A 69 0.22 21.85 12.12
C TYR A 69 -0.36 21.04 13.29
N ILE A 70 -1.01 21.70 14.25
CA ILE A 70 -1.57 21.04 15.47
C ILE A 70 -3.09 21.13 15.58
N ASP A 71 -3.74 21.79 14.64
CA ASP A 71 -5.17 22.14 14.68
C ASP A 71 -6.06 21.29 13.76
N TYR A 72 -5.49 20.31 13.06
CA TYR A 72 -6.27 19.33 12.32
C TYR A 72 -7.10 18.45 13.28
N PRO A 73 -8.42 18.27 13.03
CA PRO A 73 -9.29 17.54 13.93
C PRO A 73 -9.05 16.03 13.89
N SER A 74 -9.19 15.39 15.05
CA SER A 74 -9.33 13.93 15.14
C SER A 74 -10.79 13.52 14.97
N LEU A 75 -11.06 12.24 14.69
CA LEU A 75 -12.42 11.69 14.65
C LEU A 75 -13.20 11.82 15.97
N ILE A 76 -12.52 12.02 17.10
CA ILE A 76 -13.13 11.99 18.44
C ILE A 76 -13.31 13.40 19.03
N GLY A 77 -12.65 14.42 18.46
CA GLY A 77 -12.65 15.79 18.99
C GLY A 77 -11.67 15.96 20.12
#